data_AF-A0A8H5XZ36-F1
#
_entry.id   AF-A0A8H5XZ36-F1
#
_cell.length_a   1.000
_cell.length_b   1.000
_cell.length_c   1.000
_cell.angle_alpha   90.00
_cell.angle_beta   90.00
_cell.angle_gamma   90.00
#
_symmetry.space_group_name_H-M   'P 1'
#
loop_
_entity.id
_entity.type
_entity.pdbx_description
1 polymer ?
#
loop_
_entity_poly.entity_id
_entity_poly.type
_entity_poly.pdbx_seq_one_letter_code
_entity_poly.pdbx_strand_id
1 'polypeptide(L)'
;MAPITRKVTVSTPIACPADTIFQLIIDLPGYNSWLPQSPAFKGTTEVSDTPIKVGSTYVERSPSGTRYGEVVLLDERERHVLFHQPMRLALGLQFDVQVDMKVEDRDESNGSEPARLKSSIVNREVTLRFPVYMYPVVGYIYKNFETEILRTMKEMKKHLERKPDQVTD
;
A
#
# COMPACT_ATOMS: atom_id res chain seq x y z
N MET A 1 26.34 8.45 12.28
CA MET A 1 25.48 7.53 13.07
C MET A 1 24.49 6.86 12.13
N ALA A 2 24.17 5.58 12.32
CA ALA A 2 23.22 4.86 11.47
C ALA A 2 21.78 5.34 11.71
N PRO A 3 20.91 5.37 10.69
CA PRO A 3 19.50 5.74 10.86
C PRO A 3 18.75 4.71 11.71
N ILE A 4 17.72 5.17 12.42
CA ILE A 4 16.81 4.30 13.16
C ILE A 4 15.86 3.67 12.14
N THR A 5 15.92 2.34 12.00
CA THR A 5 15.05 1.60 11.08
C THR A 5 13.91 0.93 11.84
N ARG A 6 12.70 1.01 11.28
CA ARG A 6 11.52 0.26 11.71
C ARG A 6 10.89 -0.39 10.49
N LYS A 7 10.34 -1.58 10.69
CA LYS A 7 9.65 -2.32 9.63
C LYS A 7 8.28 -2.75 10.12
N VAL A 8 7.29 -2.65 9.23
CA VAL A 8 5.95 -3.22 9.42
C VAL A 8 5.72 -4.18 8.26
N THR A 9 5.45 -5.45 8.58
CA THR A 9 5.15 -6.47 7.57
C THR A 9 3.74 -6.98 7.81
N VAL A 10 2.90 -6.92 6.77
CA VAL A 10 1.52 -7.39 6.80
C VAL A 10 1.30 -8.33 5.63
N SER A 11 0.72 -9.49 5.91
CA SER A 11 0.28 -10.46 4.90
C SER A 11 -1.23 -10.61 5.01
N THR A 12 -1.96 -10.41 3.92
CA THR A 12 -3.43 -10.44 3.91
C THR A 12 -3.94 -11.37 2.82
N PRO A 13 -4.65 -12.46 3.16
CA PRO A 13 -5.36 -13.26 2.18
C PRO A 13 -6.59 -12.48 1.69
N ILE A 14 -6.80 -12.46 0.37
CA ILE A 14 -7.93 -11.80 -0.29
C ILE A 14 -8.55 -12.81 -1.26
N ALA A 15 -9.87 -12.99 -1.18
CA ALA A 15 -10.65 -13.83 -2.10
C ALA A 15 -10.84 -13.12 -3.46
N CYS A 16 -9.74 -12.84 -4.14
CA CYS A 16 -9.68 -12.18 -5.43
C CYS A 16 -8.46 -12.69 -6.21
N PRO A 17 -8.51 -12.82 -7.55
CA PRO A 17 -7.34 -13.20 -8.35
C PRO A 17 -6.17 -12.24 -8.19
N ALA A 18 -4.94 -12.76 -8.18
CA ALA A 18 -3.73 -11.98 -7.93
C ALA A 18 -3.57 -10.78 -8.87
N ASP A 19 -3.88 -10.97 -10.15
CA ASP A 19 -3.79 -9.90 -11.16
C ASP A 19 -4.76 -8.75 -10.86
N THR A 20 -6.00 -9.04 -10.44
CA THR A 20 -6.98 -8.02 -10.09
C THR A 20 -6.52 -7.19 -8.89
N ILE A 21 -5.95 -7.86 -7.88
CA ILE A 21 -5.39 -7.16 -6.71
C ILE A 21 -4.20 -6.30 -7.14
N PHE A 22 -3.29 -6.86 -7.95
CA PHE A 22 -2.10 -6.14 -8.38
C PHE A 22 -2.46 -4.90 -9.21
N GLN A 23 -3.43 -5.01 -10.11
CA GLN A 23 -3.95 -3.87 -10.87
C GLN A 23 -4.53 -2.79 -9.95
N LEU A 24 -5.24 -3.16 -8.87
CA LEU A 24 -5.70 -2.19 -7.88
C LEU A 24 -4.54 -1.48 -7.16
N ILE A 25 -3.46 -2.20 -6.84
CA ILE A 25 -2.28 -1.65 -6.16
C ILE A 25 -1.53 -0.63 -7.05
N ILE A 26 -1.49 -0.86 -8.36
CA ILE A 26 -0.77 0.01 -9.29
C ILE A 26 -1.65 1.13 -9.88
N ASP A 27 -2.97 1.11 -9.64
CA ASP A 27 -3.88 2.19 -10.01
C ASP A 27 -3.84 3.35 -9.00
N LEU A 28 -2.70 4.04 -8.93
CA LEU A 28 -2.51 5.19 -8.03
C LEU A 28 -3.58 6.29 -8.18
N PRO A 29 -4.03 6.68 -9.40
CA PRO A 29 -5.13 7.62 -9.56
C PRO A 29 -6.46 7.11 -8.99
N GLY A 30 -6.70 5.79 -9.06
CA GLY A 30 -7.91 5.14 -8.58
C GLY A 30 -8.01 4.97 -7.08
N TYR A 31 -6.94 5.21 -6.30
CA TYR A 31 -6.94 5.02 -4.84
C TYR A 31 -8.07 5.78 -4.13
N ASN A 32 -8.40 6.98 -4.61
CA ASN A 32 -9.43 7.83 -4.01
C ASN A 32 -10.85 7.24 -4.15
N SER A 33 -11.05 6.26 -5.05
CA SER A 33 -12.35 5.61 -5.29
C SER A 33 -12.68 4.52 -4.27
N TRP A 34 -11.66 3.84 -3.72
CA TRP A 34 -11.84 2.67 -2.86
C TRP A 34 -11.27 2.83 -1.46
N LEU A 35 -10.25 3.68 -1.27
CA LEU A 35 -9.63 3.91 0.04
C LEU A 35 -10.25 5.14 0.71
N PRO A 36 -11.06 4.96 1.78
CA PRO A 36 -11.62 6.09 2.49
C PRO A 36 -10.52 6.97 3.08
N GLN A 37 -10.78 8.28 3.11
CA GLN A 37 -9.87 9.23 3.74
C GLN A 37 -9.70 8.94 5.24
N SER A 38 -8.49 9.22 5.74
CA SER A 38 -8.11 9.16 7.15
C SER A 38 -7.38 10.46 7.53
N PRO A 39 -6.96 10.64 8.80
CA PRO A 39 -6.02 11.70 9.14
C PRO A 39 -4.66 11.59 8.44
N ALA A 40 -4.24 10.37 8.06
CA ALA A 40 -2.94 10.06 7.47
C ALA A 40 -2.96 9.89 5.94
N PHE A 41 -4.14 9.82 5.32
CA PHE A 41 -4.36 9.72 3.88
C PHE A 41 -5.56 10.58 3.47
N LYS A 42 -5.34 11.61 2.65
CA LYS A 42 -6.43 12.43 2.07
C LYS A 42 -6.66 12.16 0.59
N GLY A 43 -5.85 11.28 0.01
CA GLY A 43 -5.90 10.93 -1.38
C GLY A 43 -4.52 11.00 -2.02
N THR A 44 -4.43 10.35 -3.17
CA THR A 44 -3.29 10.41 -4.08
C THR A 44 -3.56 11.45 -5.14
N THR A 45 -2.58 12.32 -5.38
CA THR A 45 -2.66 13.47 -6.30
C THR A 45 -1.37 13.60 -7.10
N GLU A 46 -1.37 14.44 -8.15
CA GLU A 46 -0.16 14.74 -8.94
C GLU A 46 0.56 13.49 -9.45
N VAL A 47 -0.20 12.50 -9.93
CA VAL A 47 0.35 11.30 -10.56
C VAL A 47 0.91 11.69 -11.94
N SER A 48 2.19 11.40 -12.19
CA SER A 48 2.88 11.86 -13.42
C SER A 48 2.50 11.07 -14.68
N ASP A 49 2.16 9.79 -14.54
CA ASP A 49 1.88 8.90 -15.68
C ASP A 49 0.69 7.99 -15.40
N THR A 50 -0.11 7.75 -16.44
CA THR A 50 -1.20 6.77 -16.46
C THR A 50 -1.17 6.05 -17.82
N PRO A 51 -0.94 4.73 -17.88
CA PRO A 51 -0.66 3.81 -16.76
C PRO A 51 0.67 4.16 -16.06
N ILE A 52 0.79 3.76 -14.78
CA ILE A 52 2.03 3.98 -14.04
C ILE A 52 3.17 3.11 -14.60
N LYS A 53 4.41 3.57 -14.44
CA LYS A 53 5.63 2.87 -14.83
C LYS A 53 6.73 3.15 -13.81
N VAL A 54 7.87 2.47 -13.92
CA VAL A 54 9.08 2.83 -13.14
C VAL A 54 9.43 4.30 -13.40
N GLY A 55 9.67 5.04 -12.32
CA GLY A 55 9.91 6.49 -12.33
C GLY A 55 8.64 7.35 -12.24
N SER A 56 7.44 6.77 -12.26
CA SER A 56 6.21 7.53 -12.04
C SER A 56 6.17 8.08 -10.62
N THR A 57 5.80 9.36 -10.49
CA THR A 57 5.73 10.07 -9.21
C THR A 57 4.30 10.37 -8.81
N TYR A 58 4.06 10.50 -7.51
CA TYR A 58 2.78 10.91 -6.95
C TYR A 58 2.95 11.68 -5.64
N VAL A 59 1.90 12.39 -5.22
CA VAL A 59 1.90 13.16 -3.97
C VAL A 59 0.69 12.80 -3.12
N GLU A 60 0.94 12.51 -1.85
CA GLU A 60 -0.10 12.35 -0.82
C GLU A 60 0.04 13.45 0.23
N ARG A 61 -0.95 14.35 0.30
CA ARG A 61 -0.96 15.42 1.30
C ARG A 61 -1.86 15.05 2.48
N SER A 62 -1.42 15.37 3.68
CA SER A 62 -2.21 15.24 4.91
C SER A 62 -1.89 16.37 5.88
N PRO A 63 -2.73 16.64 6.89
CA PRO A 63 -2.39 17.59 7.95
C PRO A 63 -1.08 17.24 8.68
N SER A 64 -0.71 15.97 8.72
CA SER A 64 0.53 15.50 9.38
C SER A 64 1.79 15.74 8.55
N GLY A 65 1.66 15.96 7.24
CA GLY A 65 2.78 16.06 6.32
C GLY A 65 2.44 15.60 4.89
N THR A 66 3.43 15.69 4.01
CA THR A 66 3.34 15.29 2.60
C THR A 66 4.26 14.11 2.33
N ARG A 67 3.76 13.08 1.64
CA ARG A 67 4.58 12.01 1.04
C ARG A 67 4.78 12.31 -0.44
N TYR A 68 6.01 12.17 -0.90
CA TYR A 68 6.39 12.30 -2.31
C TYR A 68 6.81 10.92 -2.78
N GLY A 69 5.92 10.25 -3.50
CA GLY A 69 6.13 8.88 -3.93
C GLY A 69 6.75 8.77 -5.32
N GLU A 70 7.50 7.71 -5.52
CA GLU A 70 8.09 7.27 -6.78
C GLU A 70 7.98 5.75 -6.89
N VAL A 71 7.64 5.25 -8.08
CA VAL A 71 7.67 3.82 -8.42
C VAL A 71 9.10 3.43 -8.77
N VAL A 72 9.77 2.68 -7.90
CA VAL A 72 11.18 2.27 -8.07
C VAL A 72 11.30 0.94 -8.80
N LEU A 73 10.33 0.05 -8.60
CA LEU A 73 10.26 -1.25 -9.27
C LEU A 73 8.80 -1.52 -9.64
N LEU A 74 8.58 -2.07 -10.83
CA LEU A 74 7.29 -2.57 -11.29
C LEU A 74 7.53 -3.80 -12.15
N ASP A 75 7.17 -4.97 -11.62
CA ASP A 75 7.21 -6.26 -12.31
C ASP A 75 5.81 -6.85 -12.33
N GLU A 76 5.14 -6.72 -13.47
CA GLU A 76 3.78 -7.25 -13.66
C GLU A 76 3.73 -8.78 -13.66
N ARG A 77 4.83 -9.44 -14.06
CA ARG A 77 4.89 -10.91 -14.14
C ARG A 77 4.95 -11.52 -12.75
N GLU A 78 5.78 -10.93 -11.90
CA GLU A 78 5.95 -11.36 -10.50
C GLU A 78 4.96 -10.65 -9.55
N ARG A 79 4.10 -9.77 -10.09
CA ARG A 79 3.16 -8.90 -9.34
C ARG A 79 3.83 -8.24 -8.15
N HIS A 80 4.96 -7.61 -8.44
CA HIS A 80 5.83 -6.97 -7.46
C HIS A 80 5.99 -5.50 -7.79
N VAL A 81 5.79 -4.64 -6.79
CA VAL A 81 6.00 -3.19 -6.92
C VAL A 81 6.71 -2.65 -5.69
N LEU A 82 7.67 -1.75 -5.91
CA LEU A 82 8.38 -1.04 -4.86
C LEU A 82 8.13 0.46 -5.02
N PHE A 83 7.63 1.09 -3.98
CA PHE A 83 7.50 2.54 -3.88
C PHE A 83 8.54 3.11 -2.94
N HIS A 84 9.17 4.21 -3.33
CA HIS A 84 9.95 5.08 -2.44
C HIS A 84 9.16 6.36 -2.21
N GLN A 85 8.77 6.61 -0.96
CA GLN A 85 7.85 7.69 -0.63
C GLN A 85 8.31 8.51 0.58
N PRO A 86 9.44 9.24 0.49
CA PRO A 86 9.91 10.12 1.55
C PRO A 86 8.79 11.01 2.08
N MET A 87 8.72 11.12 3.41
CA MET A 87 7.71 11.92 4.08
C MET A 87 8.34 13.17 4.69
N ARG A 88 7.73 14.32 4.40
CA ARG A 88 8.00 15.59 5.07
C ARG A 88 6.85 15.92 6.02
N LEU A 89 7.12 15.88 7.32
CA LEU A 89 6.18 16.27 8.36
C LEU A 89 5.93 17.79 8.34
N ALA A 90 4.78 18.21 8.87
CA ALA A 90 4.41 19.64 8.93
C ALA A 90 5.43 20.53 9.67
N LEU A 91 6.15 19.97 10.65
CA LEU A 91 7.20 20.65 11.41
C LEU A 91 8.58 20.64 10.70
N GLY A 92 8.64 20.25 9.42
CA GLY A 92 9.86 20.24 8.62
C GLY A 92 10.76 19.02 8.81
N LEU A 93 10.44 18.12 9.75
CA LEU A 93 11.14 16.84 9.90
C LEU A 93 10.89 15.96 8.67
N GLN A 94 11.92 15.23 8.26
CA GLN A 94 11.87 14.34 7.11
C GLN A 94 12.40 12.96 7.47
N PHE A 95 11.80 11.93 6.89
CA PHE A 95 12.27 10.56 7.01
C PHE A 95 11.89 9.76 5.76
N ASP A 96 12.62 8.67 5.57
CA ASP A 96 12.50 7.81 4.40
C ASP A 96 11.43 6.74 4.63
N VAL A 97 10.66 6.44 3.60
CA VAL A 97 9.67 5.37 3.61
C VAL A 97 9.80 4.57 2.31
N GLN A 98 9.92 3.25 2.43
CA GLN A 98 9.85 2.32 1.31
C GLN A 98 8.67 1.38 1.52
N VAL A 99 7.91 1.11 0.47
CA VAL A 99 6.77 0.19 0.48
C VAL A 99 6.99 -0.85 -0.59
N ASP A 100 7.24 -2.08 -0.16
CA ASP A 100 7.38 -3.24 -1.03
C ASP A 100 6.08 -4.05 -0.97
N MET A 101 5.46 -4.29 -2.13
CA MET A 101 4.23 -5.06 -2.23
C MET A 101 4.34 -6.17 -3.27
N LYS A 102 4.00 -7.39 -2.86
CA LYS A 102 3.97 -8.56 -3.73
C LYS A 102 2.66 -9.31 -3.59
N VAL A 103 2.09 -9.75 -4.72
CA VAL A 103 0.85 -10.54 -4.75
C VAL A 103 1.12 -11.94 -5.28
N GLU A 104 0.78 -12.94 -4.48
CA GLU A 104 1.00 -14.35 -4.81
C GLU A 104 -0.33 -15.08 -4.86
N ASP A 105 -0.49 -15.98 -5.84
CA ASP A 105 -1.63 -16.89 -5.85
C ASP A 105 -1.55 -17.84 -4.65
N ARG A 106 -2.70 -18.15 -4.07
CA ARG A 106 -2.77 -19.18 -3.05
C ARG A 106 -3.04 -20.51 -3.73
N ASP A 107 -2.06 -21.40 -3.72
CA ASP A 107 -2.26 -22.77 -4.19
C ASP A 107 -3.26 -23.50 -3.26
N GLU A 108 -4.48 -23.71 -3.75
CA GLU A 108 -5.43 -24.64 -3.14
C GLU A 108 -5.16 -26.06 -3.65
N SER A 109 -3.97 -26.59 -3.38
CA SER A 109 -3.65 -28.00 -3.65
C SER A 109 -4.21 -28.90 -2.55
N ASN A 110 -5.53 -28.97 -2.39
CA ASN A 110 -6.16 -30.16 -1.83
C ASN A 110 -7.67 -30.21 -2.12
N GLY A 111 -8.06 -31.14 -2.99
CA GLY A 111 -9.42 -31.64 -3.07
C GLY A 111 -10.26 -31.07 -4.20
N SER A 112 -10.64 -31.96 -5.09
CA SER A 112 -11.66 -31.87 -6.13
C SER A 112 -12.97 -31.22 -5.64
N GLU A 113 -13.07 -29.90 -5.66
CA GLU A 113 -14.34 -29.16 -5.56
C GLU A 113 -14.44 -28.14 -6.71
N PRO A 114 -15.61 -27.99 -7.35
CA PRO A 114 -15.76 -27.06 -8.46
C PRO A 114 -15.75 -25.61 -7.95
N ALA A 115 -14.89 -24.79 -8.57
CA ALA A 115 -14.94 -23.32 -8.56
C ALA A 115 -15.07 -22.65 -7.19
N ARG A 116 -14.13 -22.90 -6.26
CA ARG A 116 -13.89 -21.94 -5.17
C ARG A 116 -13.32 -20.65 -5.77
N LEU A 117 -13.76 -19.50 -5.23
CA LEU A 117 -13.22 -18.18 -5.60
C LEU A 117 -11.69 -18.24 -5.53
N LYS A 118 -10.99 -17.91 -6.62
CA LYS A 118 -9.53 -17.75 -6.60
C LYS A 118 -9.16 -16.82 -5.45
N SER A 119 -8.25 -17.27 -4.59
CA SER A 119 -7.74 -16.48 -3.48
C SER A 119 -6.23 -16.26 -3.64
N SER A 120 -5.77 -15.11 -3.17
CA SER A 120 -4.38 -14.68 -3.29
C SER A 120 -3.92 -14.03 -2.00
N ILE A 121 -2.62 -13.93 -1.80
CA ILE A 121 -1.99 -13.34 -0.62
C ILE A 121 -1.28 -12.06 -1.05
N VAL A 122 -1.61 -10.95 -0.38
CA VAL A 122 -0.90 -9.68 -0.54
C VAL A 122 0.09 -9.54 0.60
N ASN A 123 1.37 -9.52 0.26
CA ASN A 123 2.46 -9.22 1.17
C ASN A 123 2.83 -7.75 1.01
N ARG A 124 2.84 -7.01 2.12
CA ARG A 124 3.24 -5.61 2.18
C ARG A 124 4.27 -5.42 3.28
N GLU A 125 5.48 -5.00 2.90
CA GLU A 125 6.51 -4.55 3.82
C GLU A 125 6.67 -3.03 3.71
N VAL A 126 6.62 -2.33 4.85
CA VAL A 126 6.91 -0.91 4.94
C VAL A 126 8.14 -0.71 5.80
N THR A 127 9.21 -0.17 5.19
CA THR A 127 10.43 0.20 5.89
C THR A 127 10.45 1.71 6.13
N LEU A 128 10.54 2.11 7.40
CA LEU A 128 10.70 3.50 7.83
C LEU A 128 12.14 3.72 8.30
N ARG A 129 12.85 4.69 7.71
CA ARG A 129 14.21 5.06 8.13
C ARG A 129 14.24 6.49 8.63
N PHE A 130 14.45 6.63 9.93
CA PHE A 130 14.47 7.92 10.61
C PHE A 130 15.91 8.38 10.84
N PRO A 131 16.21 9.67 10.62
CA PRO A 131 17.40 10.30 11.17
C PRO A 131 17.46 10.16 12.69
N VAL A 132 18.66 10.01 13.25
CA VAL A 132 18.86 9.73 14.70
C VAL A 132 18.27 10.80 15.60
N TYR A 133 18.28 12.07 15.18
CA TYR A 133 17.68 13.17 15.96
C TYR A 133 16.17 13.03 16.18
N MET A 134 15.49 12.17 15.40
CA MET A 134 14.05 11.91 15.57
C MET A 134 13.74 10.88 16.65
N TYR A 135 14.75 10.26 17.28
CA TYR A 135 14.57 9.22 18.31
C TYR A 135 13.41 9.47 19.29
N PRO A 136 13.23 10.69 19.86
CA PRO A 136 12.17 10.94 20.84
C PRO A 136 10.74 10.73 20.32
N VAL A 137 10.52 10.85 19.01
CA VAL A 137 9.19 10.80 18.38
C VAL A 137 8.96 9.57 17.51
N VAL A 138 10.00 8.75 17.24
CA VAL A 138 9.92 7.58 16.35
C VAL A 138 8.80 6.62 16.75
N GLY A 139 8.64 6.32 18.04
CA GLY A 139 7.63 5.36 18.51
C GLY A 139 6.20 5.80 18.19
N TYR A 140 5.91 7.09 18.35
CA TYR A 140 4.60 7.66 18.02
C TYR A 140 4.33 7.63 16.52
N ILE A 141 5.30 8.06 15.71
CA ILE A 141 5.17 8.05 14.24
C ILE A 141 4.98 6.62 13.74
N TYR A 142 5.79 5.68 14.22
CA TYR A 142 5.70 4.27 13.86
C TYR A 142 4.30 3.69 14.11
N LYS A 143 3.72 3.94 15.29
CA LYS A 143 2.38 3.43 15.65
C LYS A 143 1.26 3.98 14.74
N ASN A 144 1.36 5.25 14.35
CA ASN A 144 0.41 5.84 13.41
C ASN A 144 0.53 5.21 12.02
N PHE A 145 1.76 4.95 11.55
CA PHE A 145 2.00 4.23 10.29
C PHE A 145 1.46 2.81 10.33
N GLU A 146 1.77 2.05 11.40
CA GLU A 146 1.27 0.69 11.58
C GLU A 146 -0.26 0.64 11.52
N THR A 147 -0.93 1.57 12.21
CA THR A 147 -2.40 1.69 12.19
C THR A 147 -2.92 1.97 10.77
N GLU A 148 -2.29 2.89 10.05
CA GLU A 148 -2.72 3.26 8.70
C GLU A 148 -2.45 2.15 7.66
N ILE A 149 -1.35 1.42 7.81
CA ILE A 149 -1.02 0.26 6.97
C ILE A 149 -2.08 -0.82 7.16
N LEU A 150 -2.40 -1.18 8.41
CA LEU A 150 -3.43 -2.17 8.72
C LEU A 150 -4.80 -1.75 8.21
N ARG A 151 -5.16 -0.47 8.36
CA ARG A 151 -6.41 0.08 7.80
C ARG A 151 -6.45 -0.05 6.28
N THR A 152 -5.37 0.32 5.60
CA THR A 152 -5.29 0.26 4.12
C THR A 152 -5.47 -1.17 3.63
N MET A 153 -4.78 -2.14 4.25
CA MET A 153 -4.92 -3.56 3.89
C MET A 153 -6.34 -4.08 4.14
N LYS A 154 -6.98 -3.65 5.23
CA LYS A 154 -8.36 -3.99 5.55
C LYS A 154 -9.35 -3.43 4.53
N GLU A 155 -9.24 -2.16 4.16
CA GLU A 155 -10.14 -1.55 3.17
C GLU A 155 -9.91 -2.12 1.77
N MET A 156 -8.67 -2.45 1.40
CA MET A 156 -8.35 -3.14 0.15
C MET A 156 -9.06 -4.50 0.07
N LYS A 157 -8.91 -5.33 1.11
CA LYS A 157 -9.61 -6.61 1.21
C LYS A 157 -11.12 -6.43 1.09
N LYS A 158 -11.69 -5.50 1.86
CA LYS A 158 -13.13 -5.21 1.84
C LYS A 158 -13.62 -4.77 0.46
N HIS A 159 -12.86 -3.95 -0.25
CA HIS A 159 -13.21 -3.49 -1.59
C HIS A 159 -13.21 -4.64 -2.60
N LEU A 160 -12.14 -5.43 -2.62
CA LEU A 160 -11.94 -6.52 -3.58
C LEU A 160 -12.85 -7.74 -3.33
N GLU A 161 -13.23 -7.99 -2.07
CA GLU A 161 -14.14 -9.09 -1.71
C GLU A 161 -15.62 -8.69 -1.76
N ARG A 162 -15.92 -7.43 -2.09
CA ARG A 162 -17.30 -7.01 -2.27
C ARG A 162 -17.86 -7.74 -3.49
N LYS A 163 -18.87 -8.59 -3.26
CA LYS A 163 -19.66 -9.16 -4.36
C LYS A 163 -20.29 -7.99 -5.13
N PRO A 164 -20.31 -7.99 -6.47
CA PRO A 164 -21.18 -7.08 -7.18
C PRO A 164 -22.59 -7.29 -6.61
N ASP A 165 -23.15 -6.24 -6.01
CA ASP A 165 -24.51 -6.28 -5.51
C ASP A 165 -25.38 -6.81 -6.65
N GLN A 166 -26.18 -7.83 -6.36
CA GLN A 166 -27.19 -8.29 -7.30
C GLN A 166 -27.96 -7.07 -7.74
N VAL A 167 -27.93 -6.82 -9.05
CA VAL A 167 -28.84 -5.89 -9.71
C VAL A 167 -30.23 -6.41 -9.39
N THR A 168 -30.85 -5.89 -8.34
CA THR A 168 -32.29 -6.02 -8.15
C THR A 168 -32.94 -5.22 -9.27
N ASP A 169 -33.77 -5.93 -10.02
CA ASP A 169 -34.62 -5.46 -11.12
C ASP A 169 -35.30 -4.09 -10.86
#